data_AF-T0HGM3-F1
#
_entry.id   AF-T0HGM3-F1
#
_cell.length_a   1.000
_cell.length_b   1.000
_cell.length_c   1.000
_cell.angle_alpha   90.00
_cell.angle_beta   90.00
_cell.angle_gamma   90.00
#
_symmetry.space_group_name_H-M   'P 1'
#
loop_
_entity.id
_entity.type
_entity.pdbx_description
1 polymer ?
#
loop_
_entity_poly.entity_id
_entity_poly.type
_entity_poly.pdbx_seq_one_letter_code
_entity_poly.pdbx_strand_id
1 'polypeptide(L)'
;MARKTVITDESRATFAELAAQGSSNSKISAAMGISLHVVRKYRADHDTNVAIDRVRLTETIPQQLTALANGMVILGDAVAALRNDIADVHTTNKKLTKAMKRLQVENKDLRATRKDARAKVRELRRELWNVRGY
;
A
#
# COMPACT_ATOMS: atom_id res chain seq x y z
N MET A 1 -56.56 20.29 9.17
CA MET A 1 -55.48 19.44 8.62
C MET A 1 -54.28 19.53 9.57
N ALA A 2 -53.86 18.41 10.19
CA ALA A 2 -52.68 18.42 11.06
C ALA A 2 -51.42 18.58 10.20
N ARG A 3 -50.69 19.69 10.37
CA ARG A 3 -49.38 19.87 9.73
C ARG A 3 -48.47 18.74 10.21
N LYS A 4 -47.99 17.89 9.30
CA LYS A 4 -46.84 17.01 9.58
C LYS A 4 -45.68 17.91 9.95
N THR A 5 -45.30 17.93 11.22
CA THR A 5 -44.06 18.57 11.67
C THR A 5 -42.90 17.89 10.96
N VAL A 6 -42.28 18.58 10.01
CA VAL A 6 -41.07 18.13 9.34
C VAL A 6 -39.93 18.25 10.34
N ILE A 7 -39.21 17.14 10.55
CA ILE A 7 -38.10 17.08 11.49
C ILE A 7 -36.86 17.67 10.81
N THR A 8 -36.37 18.80 11.30
CA THR A 8 -35.13 19.45 10.82
C THR A 8 -33.94 19.12 11.71
N ASP A 9 -32.72 19.24 11.20
CA ASP A 9 -31.50 19.00 11.99
C ASP A 9 -31.36 19.98 13.16
N GLU A 10 -31.80 21.22 12.99
CA GLU A 10 -31.87 22.23 14.06
C GLU A 10 -32.83 21.80 15.19
N SER A 11 -33.97 21.19 14.85
CA SER A 11 -34.91 20.67 15.85
C SER A 11 -34.36 19.46 16.61
N ARG A 12 -33.47 18.67 15.99
CA ARG A 12 -32.76 17.57 16.66
C ARG A 12 -31.65 18.08 17.57
N ALA A 13 -30.91 19.10 17.16
CA ALA A 13 -29.86 19.72 17.95
C ALA A 13 -30.44 20.36 19.23
N THR A 14 -31.49 21.17 19.09
CA THR A 14 -32.22 21.77 20.23
C THR A 14 -32.83 20.70 21.16
N PHE A 15 -33.38 19.61 20.61
CA PHE A 15 -33.83 18.49 21.42
C PHE A 15 -32.68 17.85 22.20
N ALA A 16 -31.55 17.59 21.55
CA ALA A 16 -30.37 16.97 22.18
C ALA A 16 -29.81 17.84 23.32
N GLU A 17 -29.75 19.16 23.15
CA GLU A 17 -29.34 20.09 24.22
C GLU A 17 -30.28 20.04 25.43
N LEU A 18 -31.60 20.11 25.20
CA LEU A 18 -32.59 20.04 26.27
C LEU A 18 -32.60 18.68 26.98
N ALA A 19 -32.37 17.60 26.23
CA ALA A 19 -32.25 16.24 26.75
C ALA A 19 -30.97 16.09 27.60
N ALA A 20 -29.84 16.65 27.15
CA ALA A 20 -28.57 16.66 27.89
C ALA A 20 -28.65 17.45 29.20
N GLN A 21 -29.46 18.51 29.24
CA GLN A 21 -29.78 19.25 30.47
C GLN A 21 -30.69 18.49 31.45
N GLY A 22 -31.13 17.27 31.10
CA GLY A 22 -32.00 16.46 31.96
C GLY A 22 -33.46 16.90 31.99
N SER A 23 -33.91 17.69 31.01
CA SER A 23 -35.30 18.17 30.95
C SER A 23 -36.31 17.01 30.81
N SER A 24 -37.46 17.14 31.49
CA SER A 24 -38.56 16.19 31.35
C SER A 24 -39.22 16.32 29.97
N ASN A 25 -39.84 15.24 29.48
CA ASN A 25 -40.56 15.26 28.19
C ASN A 25 -41.65 16.35 28.13
N SER A 26 -42.26 16.70 29.27
CA SER A 26 -43.22 17.80 29.35
C SER A 26 -42.59 19.18 29.15
N LYS A 27 -41.41 19.43 29.76
CA LYS A 27 -40.67 20.68 29.58
C LYS A 27 -40.15 20.84 28.16
N ILE A 28 -39.66 19.75 27.56
CA ILE A 28 -39.20 19.74 26.17
C ILE A 28 -40.35 20.00 25.20
N SER A 29 -41.51 19.38 25.46
CA SER A 29 -42.75 19.60 24.68
C SER A 29 -43.17 21.07 24.70
N ALA A 30 -43.12 21.72 25.86
CA ALA A 30 -43.43 23.15 26.00
C ALA A 30 -42.38 24.04 25.32
N ALA A 31 -41.09 23.76 25.49
CA ALA A 31 -39.99 24.57 24.93
C ALA A 31 -39.94 24.52 23.40
N MET A 32 -40.24 23.36 22.81
CA MET A 32 -40.19 23.15 21.37
C MET A 32 -41.54 23.33 20.67
N GLY A 33 -42.63 23.58 21.42
CA GLY A 33 -43.98 23.74 20.86
C GLY A 33 -44.54 22.50 20.15
N ILE A 34 -44.10 21.30 20.55
CA ILE A 34 -44.47 20.01 19.92
C ILE A 34 -45.20 19.12 20.92
N SER A 35 -45.99 18.16 20.41
CA SER A 35 -46.76 17.25 21.27
C SER A 35 -45.86 16.29 22.05
N LEU A 36 -46.35 15.85 23.22
CA LEU A 36 -45.64 14.91 24.08
C LEU A 36 -45.33 13.57 23.39
N HIS A 37 -46.20 13.14 22.47
CA HIS A 37 -45.98 11.94 21.66
C HIS A 37 -44.77 12.10 20.73
N VAL A 38 -44.66 13.24 20.06
CA VAL A 38 -43.52 13.56 19.18
C VAL A 38 -42.23 13.65 19.99
N VAL A 39 -42.26 14.24 21.18
CA VAL A 39 -41.10 14.28 22.10
C VAL A 39 -40.67 12.87 22.53
N ARG A 40 -41.59 11.98 22.87
CA ARG A 40 -41.25 10.57 23.22
C ARG A 40 -40.58 9.86 22.05
N LYS A 41 -41.06 10.08 20.83
CA LYS A 41 -40.43 9.57 19.62
C LYS A 41 -39.02 10.14 19.44
N TYR A 42 -38.85 11.46 19.57
CA TYR A 42 -37.52 12.10 19.52
C TYR A 42 -36.55 11.53 20.52
N ARG A 43 -37.01 11.24 21.74
CA ARG A 43 -36.17 10.65 22.78
C ARG A 43 -35.69 9.25 22.39
N ALA A 44 -36.59 8.40 21.92
CA ALA A 44 -36.23 7.07 21.44
C ALA A 44 -35.25 7.13 20.26
N ASP A 45 -35.49 8.01 19.29
CA ASP A 45 -34.60 8.20 18.14
C ASP A 45 -33.24 8.78 18.56
N HIS A 46 -33.20 9.69 19.55
CA HIS A 46 -31.96 10.24 20.08
C HIS A 46 -31.15 9.19 20.85
N ASP A 47 -31.79 8.44 21.74
CA ASP A 47 -31.15 7.40 22.55
C ASP A 47 -30.55 6.30 21.67
N THR A 48 -31.25 5.92 20.59
CA THR A 48 -30.72 4.95 19.60
C THR A 48 -29.53 5.51 18.83
N ASN A 49 -29.57 6.78 18.40
CA ASN A 49 -28.43 7.42 17.73
C ASN A 49 -27.22 7.54 18.66
N VAL A 50 -27.41 7.92 19.92
CA VAL A 50 -26.33 7.97 20.92
C VAL A 50 -25.72 6.58 21.16
N ALA A 51 -26.55 5.53 21.21
CA ALA A 51 -26.07 4.16 21.33
C ALA A 51 -25.26 3.72 20.09
N ILE A 52 -25.73 4.05 18.89
CA ILE A 52 -25.02 3.80 17.63
C ILE A 52 -23.67 4.52 17.62
N ASP A 53 -23.64 5.80 17.96
CA ASP A 53 -22.40 6.59 17.97
C ASP A 53 -21.43 6.09 19.03
N ARG A 54 -21.92 5.64 20.18
CA ARG A 54 -21.10 4.99 21.19
C ARG A 54 -20.42 3.73 20.63
N VAL A 55 -21.19 2.80 20.05
CA VAL A 55 -20.65 1.58 19.43
C VAL A 55 -19.64 1.93 18.32
N ARG A 56 -19.95 2.94 17.50
CA ARG A 56 -19.05 3.38 16.44
C ARG A 56 -17.70 3.85 16.99
N LEU A 57 -17.72 4.69 18.03
CA LEU A 57 -16.54 5.28 18.64
C LEU A 57 -15.74 4.28 19.47
N THR A 58 -16.40 3.35 20.17
CA THR A 58 -15.72 2.43 21.10
C THR A 58 -15.32 1.11 20.46
N GLU A 59 -15.99 0.67 19.41
CA GLU A 59 -15.76 -0.65 18.80
C GLU A 59 -15.35 -0.53 17.35
N THR A 60 -16.20 0.03 16.48
CA THR A 60 -15.97 -0.11 15.03
C THR A 60 -14.77 0.70 14.55
N ILE A 61 -14.64 1.96 14.98
CA ILE A 61 -13.51 2.81 14.60
C ILE A 61 -12.20 2.24 15.12
N PRO A 62 -12.06 1.88 16.42
CA PRO A 62 -10.84 1.25 16.92
C PRO A 62 -10.47 -0.05 16.20
N GLN A 63 -11.43 -0.92 15.89
CA GLN A 63 -11.19 -2.15 15.14
C GLN A 63 -10.67 -1.86 13.73
N GLN A 64 -11.27 -0.92 13.02
CA GLN A 64 -10.82 -0.51 11.68
C GLN A 64 -9.41 0.11 11.73
N LEU A 65 -9.12 0.96 12.72
CA LEU A 65 -7.79 1.53 12.91
C LEU A 65 -6.75 0.46 13.22
N THR A 66 -7.09 -0.54 14.03
CA THR A 66 -6.20 -1.67 14.34
C THR A 66 -5.92 -2.51 13.10
N ALA A 67 -6.95 -2.81 12.29
CA ALA A 67 -6.79 -3.51 11.03
C ALA A 67 -5.90 -2.74 10.05
N LEU A 68 -6.08 -1.42 9.97
CA LEU A 68 -5.26 -0.54 9.14
C LEU A 68 -3.79 -0.51 9.62
N ALA A 69 -3.56 -0.39 10.92
CA ALA A 69 -2.22 -0.45 11.51
C ALA A 69 -1.52 -1.77 11.20
N ASN A 70 -2.21 -2.90 11.35
CA ASN A 70 -1.68 -4.22 10.98
C ASN A 70 -1.35 -4.30 9.49
N GLY A 71 -2.22 -3.77 8.62
CA GLY A 71 -1.97 -3.69 7.18
C GLY A 71 -0.72 -2.86 6.85
N MET A 72 -0.50 -1.75 7.55
CA MET A 72 0.70 -0.92 7.37
C MET A 72 1.98 -1.65 7.79
N VAL A 73 1.94 -2.45 8.88
CA VAL A 73 3.09 -3.27 9.31
C VAL A 73 3.42 -4.31 8.23
N ILE A 74 2.43 -5.06 7.75
CA ILE A 74 2.61 -6.08 6.70
C ILE A 74 3.20 -5.45 5.43
N LEU A 75 2.70 -4.28 5.02
CA LEU A 75 3.23 -3.56 3.87
C LEU A 75 4.68 -3.09 4.11
N GLY A 76 4.99 -2.62 5.32
CA GLY A 76 6.36 -2.26 5.71
C GLY A 76 7.32 -3.44 5.60
N ASP A 77 6.93 -4.60 6.11
CA ASP A 77 7.72 -5.83 6.05
C ASP A 77 7.92 -6.31 4.60
N ALA A 78 6.86 -6.25 3.78
CA ALA A 78 6.94 -6.59 2.36
C ALA A 78 7.90 -5.68 1.59
N VAL A 79 7.87 -4.37 1.87
CA VAL A 79 8.80 -3.40 1.26
C VAL A 79 10.24 -3.68 1.70
N ALA A 80 10.46 -4.02 2.96
CA ALA A 80 11.79 -4.38 3.47
C ALA A 80 12.32 -5.66 2.79
N ALA A 81 11.48 -6.68 2.62
CA ALA A 81 11.83 -7.91 1.91
C ALA A 81 12.20 -7.62 0.44
N LEU A 82 11.36 -6.88 -0.29
CA LEU A 82 11.63 -6.50 -1.67
C LEU A 82 12.93 -5.71 -1.83
N ARG A 83 13.25 -4.84 -0.87
CA ARG A 83 14.51 -4.09 -0.87
C ARG A 83 15.73 -5.00 -0.76
N ASN A 84 15.64 -6.05 0.06
CA ASN A 84 16.71 -7.04 0.19
C ASN A 84 16.85 -7.86 -1.10
N ASP A 85 15.73 -8.32 -1.68
CA ASP A 85 15.75 -9.05 -2.94
C ASP A 85 16.38 -8.24 -4.09
N ILE A 86 16.05 -6.95 -4.18
CA ILE A 86 16.67 -6.03 -5.17
C ILE A 86 18.18 -5.90 -4.92
N ALA A 87 18.61 -5.81 -3.66
CA ALA A 87 20.03 -5.75 -3.33
C ALA A 87 20.76 -7.02 -3.79
N ASP A 88 20.18 -8.19 -3.55
CA ASP A 88 20.72 -9.47 -3.98
C ASP A 88 20.79 -9.60 -5.50
N VAL A 89 19.73 -9.22 -6.22
CA VAL A 89 19.72 -9.14 -7.68
C VAL A 89 20.82 -8.21 -8.19
N HIS A 90 21.03 -7.06 -7.55
CA HIS A 90 22.10 -6.15 -7.94
C HIS A 90 23.50 -6.74 -7.69
N THR A 91 23.70 -7.48 -6.59
CA THR A 91 24.98 -8.15 -6.33
C THR A 91 25.27 -9.25 -7.34
N THR A 92 24.27 -10.05 -7.69
CA THR A 92 24.39 -11.13 -8.68
C THR A 92 24.66 -10.56 -10.07
N ASN A 93 23.95 -9.51 -10.46
CA ASN A 93 24.17 -8.83 -11.75
C ASN A 93 25.59 -8.24 -11.86
N LYS A 94 26.13 -7.66 -10.78
CA LYS A 94 27.54 -7.23 -10.72
C LYS A 94 28.52 -8.39 -10.92
N LYS A 95 28.28 -9.55 -10.32
CA LYS A 95 29.12 -10.75 -10.49
C LYS A 95 29.07 -11.23 -11.95
N LEU A 96 27.89 -11.32 -12.55
CA LEU A 96 27.69 -11.70 -13.95
C LEU A 96 28.40 -10.74 -14.91
N THR A 97 28.27 -9.43 -14.68
CA THR A 97 28.94 -8.42 -15.51
C THR A 97 30.47 -8.58 -15.49
N LYS A 98 31.05 -8.86 -14.31
CA LYS A 98 32.50 -9.13 -14.19
C LYS A 98 32.90 -10.41 -14.91
N ALA A 99 32.12 -11.48 -14.78
CA ALA A 99 32.37 -12.74 -15.47
C ALA A 99 32.32 -12.57 -16.99
N MET A 100 31.32 -11.85 -17.50
CA MET A 100 31.17 -11.56 -18.93
C MET A 100 32.38 -10.77 -19.47
N LYS A 101 32.87 -9.76 -18.74
CA LYS A 101 34.09 -9.03 -19.12
C LYS A 101 35.31 -9.94 -19.19
N ARG A 102 35.48 -10.87 -18.25
CA ARG A 102 36.59 -11.85 -18.28
C ARG A 102 36.51 -12.73 -19.53
N LEU A 103 35.32 -13.27 -19.82
CA LEU A 103 35.10 -14.10 -21.02
C LEU A 103 35.32 -13.34 -22.33
N GLN A 104 35.03 -12.03 -22.36
CA GLN A 104 35.32 -11.19 -23.52
C GLN A 104 36.82 -11.03 -23.76
N VAL A 105 37.60 -10.81 -22.69
CA VAL A 105 39.07 -10.73 -22.76
C VAL A 105 39.65 -12.07 -23.20
N GLU A 106 39.24 -13.16 -22.56
CA GLU A 106 39.70 -14.52 -22.90
C GLU A 106 39.40 -14.87 -24.36
N ASN A 107 38.20 -14.56 -24.85
CA ASN A 107 37.88 -14.75 -26.27
C ASN A 107 38.74 -13.90 -27.21
N LYS A 108 39.09 -12.67 -26.82
CA LYS A 108 39.97 -11.81 -27.60
C LYS A 108 41.37 -12.43 -27.70
N ASP A 109 41.89 -12.93 -26.59
CA ASP A 109 43.21 -13.56 -26.52
C ASP A 109 43.24 -14.86 -27.33
N LEU A 110 42.19 -15.69 -27.24
CA LEU A 110 42.04 -16.90 -28.07
C LEU A 110 41.99 -16.58 -29.57
N ARG A 111 41.35 -15.47 -29.96
CA ARG A 111 41.35 -15.02 -31.36
C ARG A 111 42.74 -14.59 -31.81
N ALA A 112 43.50 -13.91 -30.96
CA ALA A 112 44.87 -13.50 -31.25
C ALA A 112 45.80 -14.72 -31.38
N THR A 113 45.80 -15.64 -30.41
CA THR A 113 46.62 -16.86 -30.47
C THR A 113 46.29 -17.72 -31.68
N ARG A 114 45.01 -17.84 -32.05
CA ARG A 114 44.59 -18.53 -33.29
C ARG A 114 45.12 -17.84 -34.54
N LYS A 115 45.16 -16.50 -34.58
CA LYS A 115 45.71 -15.74 -35.71
C LYS A 115 47.21 -16.00 -35.85
N ASP A 116 47.94 -15.95 -34.75
CA ASP A 116 49.40 -16.17 -34.73
C ASP A 116 49.76 -17.60 -35.11
N ALA A 117 49.03 -18.59 -34.59
CA ALA A 117 49.19 -19.99 -34.98
C ALA A 117 48.98 -20.18 -36.49
N ARG A 118 47.94 -19.54 -37.07
CA ARG A 118 47.71 -19.56 -38.52
C ARG A 118 48.83 -18.90 -39.30
N ALA A 119 49.40 -17.80 -38.81
CA ALA A 119 50.54 -17.14 -39.45
C ALA A 119 51.77 -18.05 -39.46
N LYS A 120 52.12 -18.65 -38.31
CA LYS A 120 53.21 -19.63 -38.20
C LYS A 120 53.03 -20.82 -39.14
N VAL A 121 51.82 -21.38 -39.23
CA VAL A 121 51.54 -22.48 -40.18
C VAL A 121 51.78 -22.06 -41.63
N ARG A 122 51.42 -20.83 -42.03
CA ARG A 122 51.70 -20.34 -43.39
C ARG A 122 53.20 -20.14 -43.63
N GLU A 123 53.94 -19.66 -42.63
CA GLU A 123 55.38 -19.51 -42.70
C GLU A 123 56.09 -20.84 -42.87
N LEU A 124 55.81 -21.82 -42.01
CA LEU A 124 56.35 -23.18 -42.12
C LEU A 124 56.02 -23.84 -43.46
N ARG A 125 54.82 -23.59 -44.02
CA ARG A 125 54.47 -24.06 -45.36
C ARG A 125 55.34 -23.45 -46.45
N ARG A 126 55.64 -22.15 -46.37
CA ARG A 126 56.54 -21.47 -47.33
C ARG A 126 57.96 -22.00 -47.21
N GLU A 127 58.47 -22.15 -45.99
CA GLU A 127 59.79 -22.73 -45.74
C GLU A 127 59.89 -24.16 -46.31
N LEU A 128 58.87 -24.98 -46.10
CA LEU A 128 58.82 -26.33 -46.66
C LEU A 128 58.83 -26.33 -48.20
N TRP A 129 58.13 -25.40 -48.84
CA TRP A 129 58.15 -25.26 -50.30
C TRP A 129 59.55 -24.87 -50.80
N ASN A 130 60.18 -23.88 -50.16
CA ASN A 130 61.55 -23.46 -50.48
C ASN A 130 62.55 -24.64 -50.36
N VAL A 131 62.47 -25.42 -49.27
CA VAL A 131 63.34 -26.59 -49.06
C VAL A 131 63.11 -27.68 -50.12
N ARG A 132 61.88 -27.82 -50.60
CA ARG A 132 61.54 -28.78 -51.67
C ARG A 132 61.90 -28.29 -53.07
N GLY A 133 62.40 -27.06 -53.22
CA GLY A 133 62.81 -26.50 -54.50
C GLY A 133 61.65 -26.09 -55.41
N TYR A 134 60.48 -25.79 -54.83
CA TYR A 134 59.33 -25.19 -55.54
C TYR A 134 59.32 -23.68 -55.39
#